data_AF-A0A8T7BAV0-F1
#
_entry.id   AF-A0A8T7BAV0-F1
#
_cell.length_a   1.000
_cell.length_b   1.000
_cell.length_c   1.000
_cell.angle_alpha   90.00
_cell.angle_beta   90.00
_cell.angle_gamma   90.00
#
_symmetry.space_group_name_H-M   'P 1'
#
loop_
_entity.id
_entity.type
_entity.pdbx_description
1 polymer ?
#
loop_
_entity_poly.entity_id
_entity_poly.type
_entity_poly.pdbx_seq_one_letter_code
_entity_poly.pdbx_strand_id
1 'polypeptide(L)'
;YWGAYGIAYAGIEAQMKIWAEELESVSNIKVNSLDPGPVRTKLRRRSHPGEDQNTLATPQSLAPAYLKLLCNTELHGRQVVLQEKET
;
A
#
# COMPACT_ATOMS: atom_id res chain seq x y z
N TYR A 1 6.64 -14.91 -9.15
CA TYR A 1 6.00 -15.79 -8.15
C TYR A 1 6.43 -15.33 -6.76
N TRP A 2 5.52 -15.02 -5.85
CA TRP A 2 5.83 -14.47 -4.50
C TRP A 2 5.42 -15.40 -3.34
N GLY A 3 4.92 -16.60 -3.65
CA GLY A 3 4.55 -17.63 -2.66
C GLY A 3 3.68 -17.07 -1.52
N ALA A 4 4.06 -17.36 -0.28
CA ALA A 4 3.36 -16.93 0.92
C ALA A 4 3.19 -15.39 1.02
N TYR A 5 4.13 -14.61 0.48
CA TYR A 5 4.01 -13.15 0.48
C TYR A 5 2.83 -12.67 -0.37
N GLY A 6 2.64 -13.26 -1.56
CA GLY A 6 1.51 -12.94 -2.42
C GLY A 6 0.16 -13.34 -1.79
N ILE A 7 0.13 -14.49 -1.10
CA ILE A 7 -1.07 -14.95 -0.38
C ILE A 7 -1.42 -13.97 0.74
N ALA A 8 -0.44 -13.57 1.55
CA ALA A 8 -0.64 -12.61 2.64
C ALA A 8 -1.11 -11.24 2.12
N TYR A 9 -0.52 -10.75 1.03
CA TYR A 9 -0.94 -9.50 0.38
C TYR A 9 -2.41 -9.55 -0.04
N ALA A 10 -2.82 -10.61 -0.75
CA ALA A 10 -4.21 -10.80 -1.16
C ALA A 10 -5.17 -10.89 0.05
N GLY A 11 -4.73 -11.54 1.14
CA GLY A 11 -5.48 -11.61 2.39
C GLY A 11 -5.70 -10.24 3.05
N ILE A 12 -4.68 -9.37 3.05
CA ILE A 12 -4.79 -8.01 3.56
C ILE A 12 -5.77 -7.18 2.73
N GLU A 13 -5.74 -7.32 1.39
CA GLU A 13 -6.69 -6.64 0.50
C GLU A 13 -8.14 -7.09 0.74
N ALA A 14 -8.36 -8.39 0.95
CA ALA A 14 -9.68 -8.92 1.29
C ALA A 14 -10.15 -8.41 2.66
N GLN A 15 -9.28 -8.43 3.67
CA GLN A 15 -9.58 -7.91 5.01
C GLN A 15 -9.98 -6.42 4.96
N MET A 16 -9.24 -5.61 4.22
CA MET A 16 -9.53 -4.18 4.05
C MET A 16 -10.95 -3.97 3.50
N LYS A 17 -11.34 -4.71 2.46
CA LYS A 17 -12.67 -4.61 1.84
C LYS A 17 -13.78 -5.03 2.80
N ILE A 18 -13.62 -6.17 3.46
CA ILE A 18 -14.60 -6.66 4.45
C ILE A 18 -14.80 -5.61 5.56
N TRP A 19 -13.71 -5.08 6.12
CA TRP A 19 -13.82 -4.06 7.16
C TRP A 19 -14.40 -2.74 6.66
N ALA A 20 -14.12 -2.34 5.42
CA ALA A 20 -14.76 -1.17 4.84
C ALA A 20 -16.28 -1.37 4.77
N GLU A 21 -16.74 -2.48 4.20
CA GLU A 21 -18.18 -2.81 4.11
C GLU A 21 -18.85 -2.90 5.48
N GLU A 22 -18.20 -3.53 6.47
CA GLU A 22 -18.72 -3.63 7.83
C GLU A 22 -18.85 -2.27 8.53
N LEU A 23 -17.95 -1.33 8.22
CA LEU A 23 -17.87 -0.04 8.91
C LEU A 23 -18.63 1.09 8.22
N GLU A 24 -19.05 0.92 6.97
CA GLU A 24 -19.66 1.94 6.11
C GLU A 24 -20.83 2.69 6.77
N SER A 25 -21.68 1.97 7.51
CA SER A 25 -22.91 2.53 8.11
C SER A 25 -22.87 2.66 9.64
N VAL A 26 -21.82 2.17 10.29
CA VAL A 26 -21.77 2.06 11.76
C VAL A 26 -20.72 2.97 12.41
N SER A 27 -19.79 3.53 11.63
CA SER A 27 -18.72 4.39 12.15
C SER A 27 -18.20 5.37 11.11
N ASN A 28 -17.46 6.39 11.56
CA ASN A 28 -16.72 7.29 10.68
C ASN A 28 -15.30 6.76 10.36
N ILE A 29 -15.00 5.50 10.67
CA ILE A 29 -13.67 4.92 10.42
C ILE A 29 -13.51 4.65 8.93
N LYS A 30 -12.40 5.12 8.37
CA LYS A 30 -12.03 4.89 6.97
C LYS A 30 -10.98 3.80 6.88
N VAL A 31 -11.26 2.75 6.12
CA VAL A 31 -10.33 1.63 5.90
C VAL A 31 -9.93 1.63 4.43
N ASN A 32 -8.63 1.62 4.16
CA ASN A 32 -8.06 1.61 2.81
C ASN A 32 -6.76 0.80 2.85
N SER A 33 -6.37 0.24 1.71
CA SER A 33 -5.04 -0.37 1.53
C SER A 33 -4.17 0.58 0.71
N LEU A 34 -2.86 0.55 0.96
CA LEU A 34 -1.90 1.34 0.21
C LEU A 34 -0.77 0.45 -0.28
N ASP A 35 -0.55 0.46 -1.58
CA ASP A 35 0.62 -0.10 -2.24
C ASP A 35 1.62 1.03 -2.53
N PRO A 36 2.77 1.07 -1.83
CA PRO A 36 3.74 2.12 -2.03
C PRO A 36 4.57 1.93 -3.31
N GLY A 37 4.43 0.81 -4.01
CA GLY A 37 5.29 0.46 -5.14
C GLY A 37 6.73 0.13 -4.72
N PRO A 38 7.70 0.21 -5.65
CA PRO A 38 9.10 -0.05 -5.34
C PRO A 38 9.71 1.08 -4.51
N VAL A 39 10.17 0.75 -3.30
CA VAL A 39 10.76 1.72 -2.35
C VAL A 39 12.13 1.27 -1.92
N ARG A 40 13.07 2.23 -1.82
CA ARG A 40 14.45 2.04 -1.37
C ARG A 40 14.51 1.60 0.10
N THR A 41 14.28 0.33 0.35
CA THR A 41 14.23 -0.30 1.67
C THR A 41 15.09 -1.56 1.73
N LYS A 42 15.44 -2.00 2.94
CA LYS A 42 16.15 -3.28 3.13
C LYS A 42 15.33 -4.47 2.60
N LEU A 43 14.00 -4.42 2.72
CA LEU A 43 13.11 -5.45 2.20
C LEU A 43 13.19 -5.54 0.67
N ARG A 44 13.13 -4.39 -0.03
CA ARG A 44 13.23 -4.34 -1.50
C ARG A 44 14.58 -4.83 -1.99
N ARG A 45 15.68 -4.42 -1.35
CA ARG A 45 17.03 -4.89 -1.69
C ARG A 45 17.16 -6.42 -1.56
N ARG A 46 16.56 -7.01 -0.53
CA ARG A 46 16.56 -8.47 -0.36
C ARG A 46 15.69 -9.17 -1.40
N SER A 47 14.56 -8.58 -1.78
CA SER A 47 13.62 -9.20 -2.71
C SER A 47 13.96 -8.99 -4.19
N HIS A 48 14.74 -7.96 -4.52
CA HIS A 48 15.20 -7.60 -5.86
C HIS A 48 16.69 -7.21 -5.83
N PRO A 49 17.62 -8.17 -5.64
CA PRO A 49 19.04 -7.89 -5.39
C PRO A 49 19.79 -7.23 -6.56
N GLY A 50 19.30 -7.37 -7.80
CA GLY A 50 19.89 -6.77 -8.99
C GLY A 50 19.34 -5.39 -9.35
N GLU A 51 18.39 -4.84 -8.59
CA GLU A 51 17.77 -3.55 -8.87
C GLU A 51 18.62 -2.39 -8.36
N ASP A 52 18.88 -1.40 -9.23
CA ASP A 52 19.56 -0.17 -8.83
C ASP A 52 18.72 0.60 -7.80
N GLN A 53 19.25 0.76 -6.61
CA GLN A 53 18.56 1.41 -5.50
C GLN A 53 18.44 2.92 -5.69
N ASN A 54 19.23 3.53 -6.57
CA ASN A 54 19.22 4.97 -6.80
C ASN A 54 18.05 5.42 -7.68
N THR A 55 17.43 4.50 -8.43
CA THR A 55 16.26 4.78 -9.25
C THR A 55 14.95 4.71 -8.45
N LEU A 56 15.00 4.22 -7.22
CA LEU A 56 13.81 3.97 -6.39
C LEU A 56 13.44 5.18 -5.53
N ALA A 57 12.13 5.36 -5.35
CA ALA A 57 11.60 6.33 -4.38
C ALA A 57 12.12 6.03 -2.96
N THR A 58 12.36 7.10 -2.20
CA THR A 58 12.76 6.99 -0.79
C THR A 58 11.53 6.87 0.10
N PRO A 59 11.64 6.28 1.30
CA PRO A 59 10.52 6.29 2.26
C PRO A 59 10.04 7.71 2.58
N GLN A 60 10.98 8.66 2.73
CA GLN A 60 10.70 10.05 3.04
C GLN A 60 9.89 10.75 1.93
N SER A 61 10.22 10.48 0.67
CA SER A 61 9.47 11.06 -0.46
C SER A 61 8.02 10.56 -0.55
N LEU A 62 7.72 9.39 0.02
CA LEU A 62 6.36 8.83 0.03
C LEU A 62 5.53 9.22 1.26
N ALA A 63 6.17 9.67 2.34
CA ALA A 63 5.49 10.05 3.58
C ALA A 63 4.30 11.02 3.40
N PRO A 64 4.34 12.02 2.51
CA PRO A 64 3.19 12.90 2.28
C PRO A 64 1.93 12.16 1.82
N ALA A 65 2.06 11.10 1.03
CA ALA A 65 0.92 10.30 0.58
C ALA A 65 0.29 9.50 1.72
N TYR A 66 1.11 8.94 2.63
CA TYR A 66 0.63 8.31 3.85
C TYR A 66 -0.11 9.30 4.75
N LEU A 67 0.44 10.50 4.93
CA LEU A 67 -0.20 11.56 5.73
C LEU A 67 -1.54 11.98 5.15
N LYS A 68 -1.66 12.06 3.82
CA LYS A 68 -2.94 12.33 3.15
C LYS A 68 -4.00 11.29 3.52
N LEU A 69 -3.64 10.00 3.53
CA LEU A 69 -4.56 8.94 3.93
C LEU A 69 -4.91 8.97 5.42
N LEU A 70 -3.97 9.31 6.30
CA LEU A 70 -4.19 9.28 7.75
C LEU A 70 -4.90 10.53 8.28
N CYS A 71 -4.64 11.70 7.72
CA CYS A 71 -5.10 12.97 8.28
C CYS A 71 -6.33 13.54 7.57
N ASN A 72 -6.49 13.30 6.26
CA ASN A 72 -7.51 13.99 5.47
C ASN A 72 -7.92 13.18 4.23
N THR A 73 -8.49 11.99 4.47
CA THR A 73 -8.96 11.12 3.40
C THR A 73 -10.47 11.03 3.39
N GLU A 74 -11.05 11.25 2.21
CA GLU A 74 -12.44 10.90 1.90
C GLU A 74 -12.56 9.47 1.35
N LEU A 75 -11.42 8.80 1.13
CA LEU A 75 -11.40 7.45 0.56
C LEU A 75 -11.87 6.42 1.59
N HIS A 76 -12.65 5.45 1.12
CA HIS A 76 -13.14 4.33 1.91
C HIS A 76 -13.20 3.08 1.02
N GLY A 77 -12.68 1.95 1.52
CA GLY A 77 -12.65 0.68 0.79
C GLY A 77 -11.75 0.70 -0.46
N ARG A 78 -10.81 1.64 -0.56
CA ARG A 78 -9.98 1.82 -1.76
C ARG A 78 -8.61 1.20 -1.60
N GLN A 79 -8.16 0.57 -2.68
CA GLN A 79 -6.75 0.25 -2.89
C GLN A 79 -6.06 1.45 -3.53
N VAL A 80 -5.11 2.03 -2.80
CA VAL A 80 -4.37 3.22 -3.22
C VAL A 80 -2.98 2.81 -3.67
N VAL A 81 -2.67 2.99 -4.94
CA VAL A 81 -1.33 2.67 -5.50
C VAL A 81 -0.57 3.97 -5.70
N LEU A 82 0.60 4.13 -5.08
CA LEU A 82 1.37 5.38 -5.14
C LEU A 82 2.25 5.50 -6.39
N GLN A 83 2.67 4.37 -6.94
CA GLN A 83 3.54 4.30 -8.11
C GLN A 83 2.84 3.40 -9.12
N GLU A 84 2.13 3.99 -10.08
CA GLU A 84 1.54 3.26 -11.19
C GLU A 84 2.65 2.68 -12.06
N LYS A 85 2.55 1.41 -12.42
CA LYS A 85 3.44 0.83 -13.43
C LYS A 85 2.88 1.23 -14.79
N GLU A 86 3.62 2.03 -15.56
CA GLU A 86 3.41 2.07 -17.01
C GLU A 86 3.49 0.64 -17.53
N THR A 87 2.46 0.24 -18.28
CA THR A 87 2.22 -1.12 -18.76
C THR A 87 3.18 -1.49 -19.88
#